data_AF-A0A0E9M0F4-F1
#
_entry.id   AF-A0A0E9M0F4-F1
#
_cell.length_a   1.000
_cell.length_b   1.000
_cell.length_c   1.000
_cell.angle_alpha   90.00
_cell.angle_beta   90.00
_cell.angle_gamma   90.00
#
_symmetry.space_group_name_H-M   'P 1'
#
loop_
_entity.id
_entity.type
_entity.pdbx_description
1 polymer ?
#
loop_
_entity_poly.entity_id
_entity_poly.type
_entity_poly.pdbx_seq_one_letter_code
_entity_poly.pdbx_strand_id
1 'polypeptide(L)'
;MNFHHWTLPQYQTAFNRSHLKLLSNDDVTDNVIKGFKMYKKYFDQFSKNGSFQDSLLKLFFTINVKLNIRLLKKKRSYNIFFGEK
;
A
#
# COMPACT_ATOMS: atom_id res chain seq x y z
N MET A 1 3.10 -12.89 -9.75
CA MET A 1 3.29 -11.43 -9.62
C MET A 1 4.75 -11.17 -9.27
N ASN A 2 5.53 -10.64 -10.21
CA ASN A 2 6.88 -10.18 -9.93
C ASN A 2 6.77 -8.80 -9.28
N PHE A 3 7.14 -8.70 -8.01
CA PHE A 3 7.14 -7.43 -7.31
C PHE A 3 8.54 -6.85 -7.31
N HIS A 4 8.76 -5.77 -8.06
CA HIS A 4 10.01 -5.01 -8.05
C HIS A 4 10.05 -4.09 -6.82
N HIS A 5 10.12 -4.69 -5.64
CA HIS A 5 10.26 -3.96 -4.39
C HIS A 5 11.74 -3.73 -4.09
N TRP A 6 12.11 -2.49 -3.86
CA TRP A 6 13.41 -2.13 -3.32
C TRP A 6 13.28 -1.75 -1.85
N THR A 7 14.33 -2.03 -1.09
CA THR A 7 14.47 -1.54 0.28
C THR A 7 14.82 -0.04 0.25
N LEU A 8 14.53 0.67 1.34
CA LEU A 8 14.89 2.08 1.46
C LEU A 8 16.40 2.34 1.20
N PRO A 9 17.34 1.51 1.72
CA PRO A 9 18.76 1.65 1.40
C PRO A 9 19.08 1.46 -0.09
N GLN A 10 18.37 0.58 -0.81
CA GLN A 10 18.56 0.39 -2.25
C GLN A 10 18.16 1.65 -3.02
N TYR A 11 17.05 2.30 -2.65
CA TYR A 11 16.65 3.58 -3.22
C TYR A 11 17.68 4.67 -2.96
N GLN A 12 18.12 4.84 -1.71
CA GLN A 12 19.13 5.84 -1.34
C GLN A 12 20.44 5.65 -2.12
N THR A 13 20.90 4.40 -2.25
CA THR A 13 22.11 4.07 -3.02
C THR A 13 21.94 4.45 -4.49
N ALA A 14 20.78 4.19 -5.08
CA ALA A 14 20.51 4.53 -6.47
C ALA A 14 20.48 6.05 -6.69
N PHE A 15 19.81 6.81 -5.81
CA PHE A 15 19.76 8.28 -5.91
C PHE A 15 21.17 8.89 -5.87
N ASN A 16 22.01 8.45 -4.92
CA ASN A 16 23.39 8.90 -4.80
C ASN A 16 24.21 8.60 -6.07
N ARG A 17 24.08 7.37 -6.61
CA ARG A 17 24.78 6.97 -7.85
C ARG A 17 24.34 7.76 -9.08
N SER A 18 23.09 8.23 -9.09
CA SER A 18 22.53 9.03 -10.19
C SER A 18 22.72 10.53 -10.00
N HIS A 19 23.46 10.96 -8.97
CA HIS A 19 23.61 12.37 -8.59
C HIS A 19 22.27 13.10 -8.39
N LEU A 20 21.21 12.35 -8.02
CA LEU A 20 19.91 12.93 -7.69
C LEU A 20 19.94 13.43 -6.26
N LYS A 21 19.61 14.71 -6.09
CA LYS A 21 19.52 15.33 -4.77
C LYS A 21 18.10 15.13 -4.23
N LEU A 22 17.99 14.32 -3.18
CA LEU A 22 16.73 14.10 -2.49
C LEU A 22 16.40 15.31 -1.61
N LEU A 23 15.25 15.92 -1.84
CA LEU A 23 14.74 17.08 -1.10
C LEU A 23 13.76 16.67 0.00
N SER A 24 12.94 15.64 -0.24
CA SER A 24 12.08 15.04 0.79
C SER A 24 11.98 13.53 0.67
N ASN A 25 11.69 12.90 1.80
CA ASN A 25 11.38 11.48 1.92
C ASN A 25 10.23 11.33 2.93
N ASP A 26 9.04 11.13 2.41
CA ASP A 26 7.82 11.08 3.22
C ASP A 26 7.30 9.64 3.30
N ASP A 27 7.32 9.07 4.50
CA ASP A 27 6.68 7.79 4.77
C ASP A 27 5.16 7.99 4.89
N VAL A 28 4.43 7.58 3.85
CA VAL A 28 2.97 7.66 3.78
C VAL A 28 2.30 6.33 4.16
N THR A 29 3.03 5.37 4.74
CA THR A 29 2.52 4.04 5.09
C THR A 29 1.24 4.12 5.92
N ASP A 30 1.18 5.00 6.92
CA ASP A 30 -0.01 5.17 7.76
C ASP A 30 -1.21 5.71 6.99
N ASN A 31 -0.99 6.62 6.03
CA ASN A 31 -2.06 7.14 5.18
C ASN A 31 -2.58 6.06 4.23
N VAL A 32 -1.68 5.22 3.69
CA VAL A 32 -2.06 4.05 2.90
C VAL A 32 -2.86 3.04 3.75
N ILE A 33 -2.44 2.78 4.99
CA ILE A 33 -3.18 1.92 5.93
C ILE A 33 -4.57 2.51 6.22
N LYS A 34 -4.68 3.82 6.43
CA LYS A 34 -5.98 4.50 6.59
C LYS A 34 -6.86 4.30 5.35
N GLY A 35 -6.29 4.44 4.15
CA GLY A 35 -6.95 4.11 2.89
C GLY A 35 -7.49 2.68 2.85
N PHE A 36 -6.64 1.69 3.16
CA PHE A 36 -7.05 0.29 3.26
C PHE A 36 -8.17 0.06 4.29
N LYS A 37 -8.17 0.76 5.43
CA LYS A 37 -9.25 0.65 6.44
C LYS A 37 -10.60 1.18 5.94
N MET A 38 -10.61 2.07 4.94
CA MET A 38 -11.85 2.56 4.35
C MET A 38 -12.54 1.55 3.43
N TYR A 39 -11.95 0.37 3.17
CA TYR A 39 -12.53 -0.69 2.31
C TYR A 39 -13.98 -1.06 2.67
N LYS A 40 -14.37 -0.98 3.94
CA LYS A 40 -15.75 -1.25 4.38
C LYS A 40 -16.77 -0.35 3.69
N LYS A 41 -16.44 0.93 3.49
CA LYS A 41 -17.32 1.89 2.78
C LYS A 41 -17.58 1.47 1.33
N TYR A 42 -16.61 0.82 0.69
CA TYR A 42 -16.78 0.30 -0.68
C TYR A 42 -17.72 -0.91 -0.69
N PHE A 43 -17.73 -1.74 0.35
CA PHE A 43 -18.68 -2.84 0.46
C PHE A 43 -20.10 -2.38 0.79
N ASP A 44 -20.25 -1.30 1.55
CA ASP A 44 -21.56 -0.71 1.85
C ASP A 44 -22.24 -0.18 0.57
N GLN A 45 -21.46 0.13 -0.47
CA GLN A 45 -21.93 0.53 -1.80
C GLN A 45 -22.23 -0.67 -2.73
N PHE A 46 -21.61 -1.83 -2.49
CA PHE A 46 -21.86 -3.06 -3.24
C PHE A 46 -23.15 -3.74 -2.74
N SER A 47 -24.25 -3.37 -3.40
CA SER A 47 -25.55 -4.05 -3.55
C SER A 47 -26.16 -4.83 -2.36
N LYS A 48 -27.45 -4.56 -2.13
CA LYS A 48 -28.36 -5.16 -1.14
C LYS A 48 -28.82 -6.59 -1.49
N ASN A 49 -28.33 -7.18 -2.58
CA ASN A 49 -28.75 -8.49 -3.03
C ASN A 49 -27.82 -9.54 -2.43
N GLY A 50 -28.12 -10.05 -1.24
CA GLY A 50 -27.24 -10.95 -0.46
C GLY A 50 -26.95 -12.33 -1.08
N SER A 51 -26.27 -12.38 -2.24
CA SER A 51 -25.81 -13.63 -2.85
C SER A 51 -24.64 -14.24 -2.07
N PHE A 52 -24.53 -15.57 -2.14
CA PHE A 52 -23.38 -16.32 -1.61
C PHE A 52 -22.07 -15.89 -2.29
N GLN A 53 -22.12 -15.55 -3.58
CA GLN A 53 -20.97 -15.04 -4.33
C GLN A 53 -20.49 -13.69 -3.77
N ASP A 54 -21.40 -12.81 -3.35
CA ASP A 54 -21.05 -11.53 -2.74
C ASP A 54 -20.40 -11.72 -1.37
N SER A 55 -20.84 -12.73 -0.63
CA SER A 55 -20.25 -13.06 0.68
C SER A 55 -18.82 -13.58 0.54
N LEU A 56 -18.56 -14.44 -0.45
CA LEU A 56 -17.20 -14.91 -0.75
C LEU A 56 -16.29 -13.78 -1.24
N LEU A 57 -16.80 -12.87 -2.08
CA LEU A 57 -16.06 -11.71 -2.55
C LEU A 57 -15.69 -10.78 -1.38
N LYS A 58 -16.65 -10.49 -0.49
CA LYS A 58 -16.43 -9.70 0.72
C LYS A 58 -15.38 -10.34 1.63
N LEU A 59 -15.44 -11.66 1.81
CA LEU A 59 -14.45 -12.40 2.60
C LEU A 59 -13.05 -12.33 1.97
N PHE A 60 -12.94 -12.62 0.68
CA PHE A 60 -11.69 -12.56 -0.07
C PHE A 60 -11.02 -11.19 0.05
N PHE A 61 -11.76 -10.12 -0.21
CA PHE A 61 -11.23 -8.76 -0.07
C PHE A 61 -10.87 -8.42 1.38
N THR A 62 -11.68 -8.84 2.36
CA THR A 62 -11.38 -8.63 3.78
C THR A 62 -10.06 -9.27 4.18
N ILE A 63 -9.81 -10.51 3.75
CA ILE A 63 -8.55 -11.22 4.00
C ILE A 63 -7.38 -10.46 3.35
N ASN A 64 -7.52 -10.07 2.09
CA ASN A 64 -6.49 -9.33 1.36
C ASN A 64 -6.16 -7.99 2.03
N VAL A 65 -7.16 -7.23 2.44
CA VAL A 65 -6.97 -5.94 3.13
C VAL A 65 -6.25 -6.14 4.47
N LYS A 66 -6.70 -7.11 5.28
CA LYS A 66 -6.04 -7.41 6.57
C LYS A 66 -4.59 -7.85 6.37
N LEU A 67 -4.31 -8.67 5.37
CA LEU A 67 -2.97 -9.13 5.04
C LEU A 67 -2.07 -7.98 4.60
N ASN A 68 -2.55 -7.10 3.72
CA ASN A 68 -1.82 -5.90 3.29
C ASN A 68 -1.53 -4.96 4.47
N ILE A 69 -2.52 -4.68 5.32
CA ILE A 69 -2.31 -3.87 6.53
C ILE A 69 -1.24 -4.51 7.44
N ARG A 70 -1.27 -5.83 7.63
CA ARG A 70 -0.27 -6.54 8.44
C ARG A 70 1.13 -6.44 7.84
N LEU A 71 1.25 -6.56 6.52
CA LEU A 71 2.53 -6.40 5.82
C LEU A 71 3.06 -4.97 5.94
N LEU A 72 2.20 -3.97 5.76
CA LEU A 72 2.55 -2.55 5.92
C LEU A 72 2.99 -2.20 7.35
N LYS A 73 2.41 -2.84 8.36
CA LYS A 73 2.81 -2.61 9.76
C LYS A 73 4.14 -3.26 10.16
N LYS A 74 4.63 -4.26 9.42
CA LYS A 74 5.73 -5.12 9.89
C LYS A 74 6.89 -5.30 8.92
N LYS A 75 6.66 -5.16 7.62
CA LYS A 75 7.61 -5.61 6.59
C LYS A 75 7.74 -4.68 5.39
N ARG A 76 6.79 -3.76 5.17
CA ARG A 76 6.75 -2.89 3.99
C ARG A 76 6.45 -1.46 4.41
N SER A 77 7.06 -0.51 3.74
CA SER A 77 6.70 0.91 3.85
C SER A 77 6.44 1.50 2.47
N TYR A 78 5.61 2.53 2.42
CA TYR A 78 5.34 3.34 1.24
C TYR A 78 5.97 4.70 1.46
N ASN A 79 7.09 4.94 0.77
CA ASN A 79 7.81 6.20 0.83
C ASN A 79 7.59 6.96 -0.47
N ILE A 80 7.36 8.26 -0.37
CA ILE A 80 7.34 9.19 -1.50
C ILE A 80 8.65 9.98 -1.45
N PHE A 81 9.36 9.95 -2.57
CA PHE A 81 10.63 10.66 -2.74
C PHE A 81 10.40 11.87 -3.65
N PHE A 82 10.85 13.04 -3.20
CA PHE A 82 10.89 14.25 -4.02
C PHE A 82 12.32 14.76 -4.08
N GLY A 83 12.75 15.21 -5.25
CA GLY A 83 14.13 15.61 -5.46
C GLY A 83 14.33 16.34 -6.78
N GLU A 84 15.56 16.79 -6.98
CA GLU A 84 16.02 17.51 -8.17
C GLU A 84 17.26 16.83 -8.76
N LYS A 85 17.51 17.12 -10.04
CA LYS A 85 18.69 16.67 -10.77
C LYS A 85 19.61 17.85 -11.06
#